data_AF-A0A7W7H7T2-F1
#
_entry.id   AF-A0A7W7H7T2-F1
#
_cell.length_a   1.000
_cell.length_b   1.000
_cell.length_c   1.000
_cell.angle_alpha   90.00
_cell.angle_beta   90.00
_cell.angle_gamma   90.00
#
_symmetry.space_group_name_H-M   'P 1'
#
loop_
_entity.id
_entity.type
_entity.pdbx_description
1 polymer ?
#
loop_
_entity_poly.entity_id
_entity_poly.type
_entity_poly.pdbx_seq_one_letter_code
_entity_poly.pdbx_strand_id
1 'polypeptide(L)'
;MYLIPPMQDDPPPEFVDVVAAHEGELRHEAVRLVGGHPAGQEIYQDVLTDLAGHWRRLRFWGRLTHSDAPGIYLRKRLAKRTSAWREDQVYEVEVRVLRTPQPALVTVGGHTASLAFHKAAVLDGTRRANLRTLADASIAWCHAWRQSEHRRILRLVIGGVLLVGGMVQGMTWLTTTGS
;
A
#
# COMPACT_ATOMS: atom_id res chain seq x y z
N MET A 1 -23.22 18.92 12.98
CA MET A 1 -21.80 19.09 13.38
C MET A 1 -21.02 17.89 12.86
N TYR A 2 -20.21 18.05 11.80
CA TYR A 2 -19.49 16.92 11.19
C TYR A 2 -18.29 16.54 12.06
N LEU A 3 -18.35 15.37 12.72
CA LEU A 3 -17.34 14.91 13.67
C LEU A 3 -16.03 14.42 13.00
N ILE A 4 -16.01 14.31 11.67
CA ILE A 4 -14.85 13.89 10.89
C ILE A 4 -14.81 14.77 9.63
N PRO A 5 -13.74 15.55 9.40
CA PRO A 5 -13.63 16.35 8.18
C PRO A 5 -13.70 15.43 6.96
N PRO A 6 -14.58 15.71 5.98
CA PRO A 6 -14.62 14.94 4.74
C PRO A 6 -13.21 14.89 4.16
N MET A 7 -12.77 13.69 3.77
CA MET A 7 -11.53 13.53 3.04
C MET A 7 -11.77 14.11 1.65
N GLN A 8 -10.87 14.97 1.15
CA GLN A 8 -11.03 15.60 -0.16
C GLN A 8 -11.02 14.52 -1.25
N ASP A 9 -11.86 14.68 -2.27
CA ASP A 9 -11.99 13.73 -3.38
C ASP A 9 -10.68 13.63 -4.18
N ASP A 10 -9.95 14.74 -4.28
CA ASP A 10 -8.64 14.79 -4.91
C ASP A 10 -7.48 14.64 -3.90
N PRO A 11 -6.38 13.97 -4.31
CA PRO A 11 -5.18 13.87 -3.48
C PRO A 11 -4.55 15.27 -3.27
N PRO A 12 -4.12 15.60 -2.04
CA PRO A 12 -3.42 16.86 -1.78
C PRO A 12 -2.15 16.99 -2.64
N PRO A 13 -1.79 18.18 -3.15
CA PRO A 13 -0.60 18.33 -3.98
C PRO A 13 0.69 17.90 -3.25
N GLU A 14 0.77 18.23 -1.95
CA GLU A 14 1.89 17.81 -1.09
C GLU A 14 2.02 16.28 -0.95
N PHE A 15 0.90 15.53 -1.07
CA PHE A 15 0.95 14.07 -1.08
C PHE A 15 1.57 13.57 -2.38
N VAL A 16 1.16 14.15 -3.51
CA VAL A 16 1.72 13.83 -4.83
C VAL A 16 3.21 14.13 -4.87
N ASP A 17 3.65 15.27 -4.32
CA ASP A 17 5.06 15.64 -4.25
C ASP A 17 5.88 14.63 -3.44
N VAL A 18 5.37 14.17 -2.30
CA VAL A 18 6.04 13.15 -1.47
C VAL A 18 6.12 11.80 -2.19
N VAL A 19 5.04 11.38 -2.86
CA VAL A 19 5.03 10.15 -3.65
C VAL A 19 6.01 10.25 -4.82
N ALA A 20 6.02 11.38 -5.53
CA ALA A 20 6.97 11.64 -6.63
C ALA A 20 8.42 11.58 -6.15
N ALA A 21 8.71 12.15 -4.98
CA ALA A 21 10.05 12.13 -4.41
C ALA A 21 10.55 10.71 -4.06
N HIS A 22 9.64 9.79 -3.71
CA HIS A 22 10.01 8.45 -3.23
C HIS A 22 9.69 7.31 -4.21
N GLU A 23 8.96 7.57 -5.31
CA GLU A 23 8.48 6.54 -6.23
C GLU A 23 9.62 5.68 -6.77
N GLY A 24 10.67 6.31 -7.29
CA GLY A 24 11.78 5.60 -7.93
C GLY A 24 12.51 4.67 -6.97
N GLU A 25 12.82 5.15 -5.76
CA GLU A 25 13.48 4.38 -4.71
C GLU A 25 12.59 3.21 -4.26
N LEU A 26 11.32 3.48 -3.97
CA LEU A 26 10.38 2.47 -3.48
C LEU A 26 10.11 1.36 -4.50
N ARG A 27 9.93 1.70 -5.77
CA ARG A 27 9.72 0.70 -6.82
C ARG A 27 10.94 -0.18 -7.00
N HIS A 28 12.12 0.44 -7.05
CA HIS A 28 13.37 -0.31 -7.18
C HIS A 28 13.59 -1.23 -5.98
N GLU A 29 13.37 -0.73 -4.77
CA GLU A 29 13.53 -1.49 -3.55
C GLU A 29 12.50 -2.61 -3.42
N ALA A 30 11.24 -2.38 -3.78
CA ALA A 30 10.19 -3.40 -3.78
C ALA A 30 10.54 -4.56 -4.74
N VAL A 31 10.94 -4.24 -5.99
CA VAL A 31 11.35 -5.26 -6.97
C VAL A 31 12.58 -6.02 -6.49
N ARG A 32 13.58 -5.31 -5.93
CA ARG A 32 14.79 -5.91 -5.39
C ARG A 32 14.49 -6.87 -4.24
N LEU A 33 13.58 -6.50 -3.33
CA LEU A 33 13.31 -7.26 -2.12
C LEU A 33 12.43 -8.50 -2.34
N VAL A 34 11.59 -8.47 -3.39
CA VAL A 34 10.64 -9.53 -3.75
C VAL A 34 11.19 -10.45 -4.85
N GLY A 35 12.23 -10.03 -5.57
CA GLY A 35 12.91 -10.84 -6.58
C GLY A 35 12.19 -10.88 -7.94
N GLY A 36 11.25 -9.96 -8.19
CA GLY A 36 10.49 -9.96 -9.44
C GLY A 36 9.51 -8.80 -9.59
N HIS A 37 9.09 -8.57 -10.84
CA HIS A 37 8.30 -7.40 -11.21
C HIS A 37 6.81 -7.43 -10.79
N PRO A 38 6.05 -8.55 -10.87
CA PRO A 38 4.62 -8.51 -10.58
C PRO A 38 4.34 -8.29 -9.08
N ALA A 39 4.94 -9.11 -8.21
CA ALA A 39 4.74 -9.02 -6.77
C ALA A 39 5.35 -7.73 -6.16
N GLY A 40 6.43 -7.20 -6.74
CA GLY A 40 6.99 -5.90 -6.33
C GLY A 40 6.03 -4.73 -6.56
N GLN A 41 5.26 -4.75 -7.66
CA GLN A 41 4.28 -3.72 -7.98
C GLN A 41 3.07 -3.75 -7.03
N GLU A 42 2.60 -4.96 -6.67
CA GLU A 42 1.51 -5.13 -5.71
C GLU A 42 1.88 -4.59 -4.32
N ILE A 43 3.07 -4.95 -3.82
CA ILE A 43 3.57 -4.44 -2.53
C ILE A 43 3.71 -2.91 -2.56
N TYR A 44 4.20 -2.36 -3.68
CA TYR A 44 4.30 -0.91 -3.85
C TYR A 44 2.92 -0.23 -3.76
N GLN A 45 1.90 -0.74 -4.46
CA GLN A 45 0.54 -0.19 -4.42
C GLN A 45 -0.10 -0.30 -3.03
N ASP A 46 0.12 -1.41 -2.32
CA ASP A 46 -0.33 -1.60 -0.95
C ASP A 46 0.27 -0.57 0.01
N VAL A 47 1.58 -0.33 -0.12
CA VAL A 47 2.30 0.66 0.70
C VAL A 47 1.81 2.07 0.43
N LEU A 48 1.53 2.43 -0.83
CA LEU A 48 0.94 3.73 -1.18
C LEU A 48 -0.47 3.90 -0.59
N THR A 49 -1.29 2.85 -0.67
CA THR A 49 -2.65 2.87 -0.11
C THR A 49 -2.61 3.06 1.41
N ASP A 50 -1.70 2.36 2.09
CA ASP A 50 -1.46 2.53 3.52
C ASP A 50 -0.98 3.96 3.87
N LEU A 51 -0.08 4.54 3.06
CA LEU A 51 0.39 5.91 3.23
C LEU A 51 -0.77 6.91 3.08
N ALA A 52 -1.59 6.78 2.03
CA ALA A 52 -2.73 7.65 1.78
C ALA A 52 -3.71 7.62 2.97
N GLY A 53 -3.99 6.45 3.53
CA GLY A 53 -4.85 6.30 4.72
C GLY A 53 -4.30 6.99 5.98
N HIS A 54 -2.98 7.12 6.11
CA HIS A 54 -2.32 7.74 7.26
C HIS A 54 -1.84 9.18 7.01
N TRP A 55 -2.06 9.72 5.81
CA TRP A 55 -1.49 10.98 5.36
C TRP A 55 -1.75 12.16 6.31
N ARG A 56 -3.00 12.37 6.73
CA ARG A 56 -3.36 13.47 7.66
C ARG A 56 -2.59 13.40 8.98
N ARG A 57 -2.44 12.19 9.52
CA ARG A 57 -1.68 11.96 10.76
C ARG A 57 -0.21 12.22 10.51
N LEU A 58 0.38 11.64 9.46
CA LEU A 58 1.79 11.81 9.13
C LEU A 58 2.16 13.27 8.85
N ARG A 59 1.29 14.02 8.17
CA ARG A 59 1.45 15.46 7.96
C ARG A 59 1.48 16.22 9.29
N PHE A 60 0.58 15.89 10.21
CA PHE A 60 0.58 16.51 11.53
C PHE A 60 1.87 16.23 12.30
N TRP A 61 2.35 14.98 12.28
CA TRP A 61 3.64 14.61 12.88
C TRP A 61 4.83 15.27 12.19
N GLY A 62 4.86 15.32 10.86
CA GLY A 62 5.92 15.98 10.09
C GLY A 62 6.04 17.46 10.42
N ARG A 63 4.91 18.17 10.58
CA ARG A 63 4.91 19.57 11.03
C ARG A 63 5.44 19.73 12.46
N LEU A 64 5.11 18.80 13.34
CA LEU A 64 5.53 18.86 14.74
C LEU A 64 7.02 18.55 14.90
N THR A 65 7.52 17.56 14.15
CA THR A 65 8.88 17.02 14.32
C THR A 65 9.88 17.58 13.31
N HIS A 66 9.45 18.38 12.32
CA HIS A 66 10.29 18.88 11.22
C HIS A 66 11.14 17.78 10.55
N SER A 67 10.59 16.57 10.48
CA SER A 67 11.27 15.39 9.98
C SER A 67 10.49 14.79 8.81
N ASP A 68 11.19 14.07 7.93
CA ASP A 68 10.61 13.29 6.83
C ASP A 68 9.89 12.04 7.36
N ALA A 69 8.84 12.28 8.14
CA ALA A 69 7.96 11.25 8.67
C ALA A 69 7.32 10.39 7.54
N PRO A 70 6.93 10.94 6.38
CA PRO A 70 6.41 10.14 5.27
C PRO A 70 7.44 9.17 4.70
N GLY A 71 8.67 9.61 4.41
CA GLY A 71 9.71 8.73 3.87
C GLY A 71 10.13 7.64 4.85
N ILE A 72 10.26 7.99 6.14
CA ILE A 72 10.53 7.00 7.20
C ILE A 72 9.39 5.98 7.31
N TYR A 73 8.13 6.44 7.25
CA TYR A 73 6.97 5.57 7.30
C TYR A 73 6.92 4.61 6.10
N LEU A 74 7.18 5.12 4.90
CA LEU A 74 7.22 4.34 3.65
C LEU A 74 8.24 3.21 3.72
N ARG A 75 9.51 3.52 4.07
CA ARG A 75 10.57 2.52 4.24
C ARG A 75 10.22 1.45 5.27
N LYS A 76 9.71 1.87 6.43
CA LYS A 76 9.29 0.96 7.51
C LYS A 76 8.14 0.05 7.06
N ARG A 77 7.18 0.60 6.31
CA ARG A 77 6.02 -0.16 5.83
C ARG A 77 6.40 -1.14 4.75
N LEU A 78 7.27 -0.74 3.82
CA LEU A 78 7.83 -1.59 2.79
C LEU A 78 8.55 -2.79 3.40
N ALA A 79 9.50 -2.56 4.31
CA ALA A 79 10.22 -3.62 5.00
C ALA A 79 9.28 -4.61 5.71
N LYS A 80 8.26 -4.11 6.40
CA LYS A 80 7.26 -4.95 7.06
C LYS A 80 6.46 -5.80 6.08
N ARG A 81 5.98 -5.20 4.98
CA ARG A 81 5.20 -5.92 3.96
C ARG A 81 6.02 -6.95 3.22
N THR A 82 7.28 -6.66 2.91
CA THR A 82 8.17 -7.65 2.30
C THR A 82 8.49 -8.79 3.27
N SER A 83 8.67 -8.52 4.58
CA SER A 83 8.81 -9.59 5.58
C SER A 83 7.60 -10.51 5.59
N ALA A 84 6.40 -9.93 5.69
CA ALA A 84 5.15 -10.69 5.67
C ALA A 84 4.98 -11.49 4.38
N TRP A 85 5.31 -10.89 3.22
CA TRP A 85 5.27 -11.58 1.95
C TRP A 85 6.24 -12.78 1.92
N ARG A 86 7.47 -12.62 2.44
CA ARG A 86 8.44 -13.73 2.52
C ARG A 86 8.00 -14.84 3.47
N GLU A 87 7.29 -14.49 4.54
CA GLU A 87 6.72 -15.46 5.48
C GLU A 87 5.55 -16.23 4.85
N ASP A 88 4.80 -15.60 3.95
CA ASP A 88 3.65 -16.19 3.24
C ASP A 88 4.06 -17.01 2.00
N GLN A 89 5.28 -16.78 1.48
CA GLN A 89 5.86 -17.65 0.45
C GLN A 89 6.16 -19.02 1.06
N VAL A 90 5.25 -19.98 0.83
CA VAL A 90 5.52 -21.40 1.03
C VAL A 90 6.59 -21.80 0.02
N TYR A 91 7.86 -21.80 0.44
CA TYR A 91 8.94 -22.35 -0.37
C TYR A 91 8.65 -23.83 -0.60
N GLU A 92 8.32 -24.19 -1.84
CA GLU A 92 8.39 -25.58 -2.26
C GLU A 92 9.87 -25.96 -2.22
N VAL A 93 10.29 -26.60 -1.13
CA VAL A 93 11.65 -27.12 -0.99
C VAL A 93 11.74 -28.29 -1.96
N GLU A 94 12.16 -28.01 -3.20
CA GLU A 94 12.56 -29.05 -4.14
C GLU A 94 13.83 -29.71 -3.57
N VAL A 95 13.66 -30.77 -2.79
CA VAL A 95 14.77 -31.60 -2.30
C VAL A 95 15.35 -32.35 -3.50
N ARG A 96 16.21 -31.66 -4.27
CA ARG A 96 17.05 -32.32 -5.27
C ARG A 96 18.09 -33.15 -4.54
N VAL A 97 17.84 -34.45 -4.43
CA VAL A 97 18.87 -35.43 -4.07
C VAL A 97 19.96 -35.33 -5.14
N LEU A 98 21.10 -34.75 -4.77
CA LEU A 98 22.29 -34.66 -5.61
C LEU A 98 22.76 -36.08 -5.98
N ARG A 99 22.34 -36.59 -7.14
CA ARG A 99 23.00 -37.72 -7.78
C ARG A 99 24.28 -37.20 -8.44
N THR A 100 25.39 -37.88 -8.16
CA THR A 100 26.74 -37.67 -8.67
C THR A 100 26.75 -37.38 -10.18
N PRO A 101 27.52 -36.39 -10.67
CA PRO A 101 27.32 -35.78 -11.98
C PRO A 101 27.79 -36.69 -13.13
N GLN A 102 26.94 -36.84 -14.15
CA GLN A 102 27.34 -37.33 -15.48
C GLN A 102 27.43 -36.10 -16.41
N PRO A 103 28.54 -35.89 -17.14
CA PRO A 103 28.73 -34.68 -17.92
C PRO A 103 27.88 -34.73 -19.20
N ALA A 104 26.88 -33.86 -19.29
CA ALA A 104 26.13 -33.61 -20.53
C ALA A 104 26.32 -32.15 -20.95
N LEU A 105 26.65 -31.99 -22.25
CA LEU A 105 27.00 -30.76 -22.94
C LEU A 105 25.98 -29.63 -22.76
N VAL A 106 26.46 -28.44 -22.40
CA VAL A 106 25.66 -27.20 -22.36
C VAL A 106 25.71 -26.53 -23.72
N THR A 107 24.59 -26.53 -24.44
CA THR A 107 24.38 -25.65 -25.60
C THR A 107 23.89 -24.29 -25.08
N VAL A 108 24.77 -23.27 -25.13
CA VAL A 108 24.40 -21.88 -24.80
C VAL A 108 23.67 -21.28 -26.00
N GLY A 109 22.34 -21.39 -26.00
CA GLY A 109 21.48 -20.68 -26.94
C GLY A 109 21.27 -19.23 -26.49
N GLY A 110 22.05 -18.31 -27.06
CA GLY A 110 21.76 -16.89 -27.00
C GLY A 110 20.52 -16.56 -27.82
N HIS A 111 19.59 -15.79 -27.25
CA HIS A 111 18.53 -15.13 -28.01
C HIS A 111 18.56 -13.64 -27.73
N THR A 112 18.88 -12.93 -28.81
CA THR A 112 18.84 -11.50 -29.06
C THR A 112 17.46 -10.91 -28.74
N ALA A 113 17.32 -10.30 -27.56
CA ALA A 113 16.21 -9.40 -27.27
C ALA A 113 16.54 -7.97 -27.78
N SER A 114 16.31 -7.79 -29.08
CA SER A 114 15.73 -6.59 -29.71
C SER A 114 16.25 -5.20 -29.30
N LEU A 115 17.10 -4.63 -30.17
CA LEU A 115 17.53 -3.22 -30.23
C LEU A 115 16.37 -2.20 -30.36
N ALA A 116 15.13 -2.65 -30.52
CA ALA A 116 13.95 -1.80 -30.62
C ALA A 116 13.53 -1.16 -29.28
N PHE A 117 13.89 -1.75 -28.13
CA PHE A 117 13.59 -1.16 -26.81
C PHE A 117 14.47 0.05 -26.45
N HIS A 118 15.64 0.19 -27.08
CA HIS A 118 16.59 1.24 -26.74
C HIS A 118 16.19 2.63 -27.28
N LYS A 119 15.32 2.70 -28.29
CA LYS A 119 14.86 3.96 -28.89
C LYS A 119 13.59 4.56 -28.28
N ALA A 120 12.80 3.78 -27.54
CA ALA A 120 11.63 4.27 -26.80
C ALA A 120 12.00 5.00 -25.49
N ALA A 121 13.24 4.82 -25.00
CA ALA A 121 13.72 5.40 -23.74
C ALA A 121 14.00 6.92 -23.83
N VAL A 122 14.07 7.51 -25.02
CA VAL A 122 14.68 8.84 -25.22
C VAL A 122 13.67 10.00 -25.32
N LEU A 123 12.36 9.74 -25.34
CA LEU A 123 11.33 10.80 -25.48
C LEU A 123 10.38 10.97 -24.27
N ASP A 124 10.54 10.20 -23.18
CA ASP A 124 9.49 9.99 -22.17
C ASP A 124 9.77 10.52 -20.74
N GLY A 125 10.91 11.16 -20.52
CA GLY A 125 11.55 11.21 -19.19
C GLY A 125 10.81 11.93 -18.06
N THR A 126 10.04 12.99 -18.32
CA THR A 126 9.56 13.86 -17.22
C THR A 126 8.05 14.09 -17.21
N ARG A 127 7.40 14.21 -18.37
CA ARG A 127 5.95 14.48 -18.44
C ARG A 127 5.10 13.24 -18.26
N ARG A 128 5.50 12.08 -18.81
CA ARG A 128 4.81 10.80 -18.60
C ARG A 128 5.10 10.18 -17.22
N ALA A 129 6.30 10.40 -16.69
CA ALA A 129 6.64 10.00 -15.32
C ALA A 129 5.68 10.65 -14.31
N ASN A 130 5.54 11.99 -14.35
CA ASN A 130 4.60 12.71 -13.48
C ASN A 130 3.15 12.26 -13.66
N LEU A 131 2.70 11.91 -14.87
CA LEU A 131 1.35 11.40 -15.10
C LEU A 131 1.13 10.01 -14.48
N ARG A 132 2.15 9.13 -14.52
CA ARG A 132 2.08 7.80 -13.89
C ARG A 132 2.09 7.92 -12.36
N THR A 133 2.95 8.78 -11.82
CA THR A 133 2.98 9.09 -10.39
C THR A 133 1.63 9.62 -9.91
N LEU A 134 1.03 10.54 -10.67
CA LEU A 134 -0.27 11.12 -10.35
C LEU A 134 -1.39 10.08 -10.45
N ALA A 135 -1.34 9.19 -11.44
CA ALA A 135 -2.30 8.08 -11.55
C ALA A 135 -2.17 7.12 -10.36
N ASP A 136 -0.95 6.70 -9.99
CA ASP A 136 -0.73 5.81 -8.85
C ASP A 136 -1.13 6.47 -7.52
N ALA A 137 -0.81 7.76 -7.34
CA ALA A 137 -1.21 8.53 -6.18
C ALA A 137 -2.73 8.68 -6.08
N SER A 138 -3.42 8.95 -7.18
CA SER A 138 -4.88 9.10 -7.19
C SER A 138 -5.60 7.77 -6.98
N ILE A 139 -5.12 6.67 -7.56
CA ILE A 139 -5.64 5.31 -7.32
C ILE A 139 -5.47 4.95 -5.83
N ALA A 140 -4.27 5.12 -5.27
CA ALA A 140 -4.00 4.85 -3.86
C ALA A 140 -4.89 5.71 -2.94
N TRP A 141 -5.09 6.98 -3.29
CA TRP A 141 -5.97 7.90 -2.55
C TRP A 141 -7.43 7.44 -2.58
N CYS A 142 -7.93 7.02 -3.75
CA CYS A 142 -9.28 6.49 -3.91
C CYS A 142 -9.50 5.21 -3.09
N HIS A 143 -8.53 4.29 -3.10
CA HIS A 143 -8.60 3.07 -2.27
C HIS A 143 -8.62 3.39 -0.78
N ALA A 144 -7.75 4.30 -0.33
CA ALA A 144 -7.73 4.76 1.06
C ALA A 144 -9.05 5.46 1.45
N TRP A 145 -9.60 6.28 0.55
CA TRP A 145 -10.88 6.95 0.74
C TRP A 145 -12.00 5.93 0.97
N ARG A 146 -12.14 4.95 0.07
CA ARG A 146 -13.16 3.89 0.16
C ARG A 146 -13.02 3.10 1.46
N GLN A 147 -11.79 2.79 1.87
CA GLN A 147 -11.56 2.09 3.14
C GLN A 147 -11.90 2.96 4.36
N SER A 148 -11.66 4.27 4.30
CA SER A 148 -12.02 5.21 5.37
C SER A 148 -13.54 5.36 5.52
N GLU A 149 -14.25 5.37 4.39
CA GLU A 149 -15.71 5.45 4.35
C GLU A 149 -16.34 4.20 4.96
N HIS A 150 -15.83 3.01 4.62
CA HIS A 150 -16.26 1.76 5.24
C HIS A 150 -16.11 1.77 6.76
N ARG A 151 -15.00 2.29 7.29
CA ARG A 151 -14.80 2.40 8.75
C ARG A 151 -15.78 3.38 9.39
N ARG A 152 -16.14 4.46 8.69
CA ARG A 152 -17.14 5.41 9.18
C ARG A 152 -18.52 4.77 9.24
N ILE A 153 -18.92 4.07 8.18
CA ILE A 153 -20.19 3.32 8.13
C ILE A 153 -20.21 2.27 9.24
N LEU A 154 -19.16 1.48 9.39
CA LEU A 154 -19.06 0.46 10.44
C LEU A 154 -19.21 1.05 11.85
N ARG A 155 -18.57 2.20 12.14
CA ARG A 155 -18.72 2.89 13.43
C ARG A 155 -20.16 3.38 13.67
N LEU A 156 -20.83 3.87 12.62
CA LEU A 156 -22.23 4.29 12.72
C LEU A 156 -23.14 3.09 13.01
N VAL A 157 -22.91 1.96 12.33
CA VAL A 157 -23.65 0.71 12.58
C VAL A 157 -23.44 0.23 14.01
N ILE A 158 -22.19 0.14 14.47
CA ILE A 158 -21.87 -0.28 15.84
C ILE A 158 -22.50 0.66 16.86
N GLY A 159 -22.38 1.98 16.66
CA GLY A 159 -22.98 2.98 17.54
C GLY A 159 -24.51 2.85 17.59
N GLY A 160 -25.16 2.62 16.44
CA GLY A 160 -26.59 2.37 16.36
C GLY A 160 -27.01 1.10 17.12
N VAL A 161 -26.28 -0.01 16.94
CA VAL A 161 -26.55 -1.27 17.64
C VAL A 161 -26.39 -1.10 19.16
N LEU A 162 -25.33 -0.43 19.62
CA LEU A 162 -25.11 -0.16 21.04
C LEU A 162 -26.21 0.73 21.62
N LEU A 163 -26.65 1.75 20.88
CA LEU A 163 -27.71 2.66 21.32
C LEU A 163 -29.05 1.93 21.45
N VAL A 164 -29.44 1.14 20.44
CA VAL A 164 -30.68 0.35 20.48
C VAL A 164 -30.62 -0.71 21.58
N GLY A 165 -29.51 -1.44 21.69
CA GLY A 165 -29.31 -2.45 22.74
C GLY A 165 -29.37 -1.84 24.14
N GLY A 166 -28.72 -0.69 24.35
CA GLY A 166 -28.77 0.04 25.61
C GLY A 166 -30.17 0.56 25.95
N MET A 167 -30.93 1.02 24.95
CA MET A 167 -32.31 1.47 25.15
C MET A 167 -33.22 0.31 25.57
N VAL A 168 -33.09 -0.85 24.93
CA VAL A 168 -33.83 -2.07 25.29
C VAL A 168 -33.48 -2.52 26.71
N GLN A 169 -32.18 -2.60 27.05
CA GLN A 169 -31.76 -2.94 28.42
C GLN A 169 -32.29 -1.95 29.45
N GLY A 170 -32.24 -0.66 29.16
CA GLY A 170 -32.76 0.39 30.04
C GLY A 170 -34.27 0.26 30.28
N MET A 171 -35.05 0.03 29.23
CA MET A 171 -36.50 -0.19 29.35
C MET A 171 -36.80 -1.45 30.17
N THR A 172 -36.09 -2.55 29.94
CA THR A 172 -36.25 -3.77 30.75
C THR A 172 -35.99 -3.49 32.23
N TRP A 173 -34.91 -2.76 32.54
CA TRP A 173 -34.56 -2.42 33.92
C TRP A 173 -35.63 -1.57 34.62
N LEU A 174 -36.20 -0.59 33.91
CA LEU A 174 -37.30 0.24 34.41
C LEU A 174 -38.58 -0.56 34.66
N THR A 175 -38.87 -1.56 33.82
CA THR A 175 -40.04 -2.43 34.04
C THR A 175 -39.88 -3.39 35.22
N THR A 176 -38.65 -3.83 35.53
CA THR A 176 -38.39 -4.79 36.61
C THR A 176 -38.33 -4.14 38.00
N THR A 177 -38.00 -2.85 38.09
CA THR A 177 -37.88 -2.13 39.38
C THR A 177 -39.18 -1.43 39.81
N GLY A 178 -40.19 -1.38 38.94
CA GLY A 178 -41.48 -0.72 39.20
C GLY A 178 -42.59 -1.62 39.74
N SER A 179 -42.34 -2.92 39.96
CA SER A 179 -43.28 -3.89 40.53
C SER A 179 -42.87 -4.28 41.95
#